data_AF-A0A397EM28-F1
#
_entry.id   AF-A0A397EM28-F1
#
_cell.length_a   1.000
_cell.length_b   1.000
_cell.length_c   1.000
_cell.angle_alpha   90.00
_cell.angle_beta   90.00
_cell.angle_gamma   90.00
#
_symmetry.space_group_name_H-M   'P 1'
#
loop_
_entity.id
_entity.type
_entity.pdbx_description
1 polymer ?
#
loop_
_entity_poly.entity_id
_entity_poly.type
_entity_poly.pdbx_seq_one_letter_code
_entity_poly.pdbx_strand_id
1 'polypeptide(L)'
;GIGGTKGGKHGVCGDPYSGVRQHETGGTYGLFPVHGSKVVGACYAPGSTVDLQVQLTANHKGYFQFGLCKLNGKHDKETNECFQTLIQPNGDKQWQVPPGNEVFTIQSVLPAGVTCEGDSHCVLRWHYVGWNNPGVDINGQEQFWNCADVYISNTCGSNPAPSSATPSTSPRTTSAVPTSTKAPSTPPRTTTATSPPKTTRSPSTTTPVNPTQTPAPGQCGSCANCYYAPNDSCFVGWTASQCATVPLFKWCGAAAVKVPSRVSAEVSTELVSLHGQCGGRYYTGPTHCHDDARCVALDEYFSECVAKSAL
;
A
#
# COMPACT_ATOMS: atom_id res chain seq x y z
N GLY A 1 -6.23 1.23 -14.07
CA GLY A 1 -7.22 0.76 -15.07
C GLY A 1 -6.97 1.42 -16.41
N ILE A 2 -7.34 0.76 -17.52
CA ILE A 2 -7.00 1.14 -18.90
C ILE A 2 -7.26 2.61 -19.23
N GLY A 3 -8.38 3.18 -18.75
CA GLY A 3 -8.75 4.57 -19.05
C GLY A 3 -7.69 5.61 -18.65
N GLY A 4 -6.92 5.35 -17.58
CA GLY A 4 -5.84 6.23 -17.12
C GLY A 4 -4.51 6.02 -17.84
N THR A 5 -4.25 4.82 -18.37
CA THR A 5 -2.94 4.41 -18.90
C THR A 5 -2.91 4.29 -20.42
N LYS A 6 -4.05 4.39 -21.12
CA LYS A 6 -4.18 4.21 -22.58
C LYS A 6 -3.25 5.09 -23.42
N GLY A 7 -2.82 6.24 -22.89
CA GLY A 7 -1.86 7.14 -23.52
C GLY A 7 -0.39 6.94 -23.09
N GLY A 8 -0.07 5.84 -22.40
CA GLY A 8 1.26 5.58 -21.81
C GLY A 8 1.61 6.48 -20.61
N LYS A 9 0.68 7.31 -20.16
CA LYS A 9 0.88 8.28 -19.08
C LYS A 9 0.39 7.68 -17.77
N HIS A 10 1.26 7.58 -16.78
CA HIS A 10 0.92 7.07 -15.45
C HIS A 10 1.78 7.72 -14.35
N GLY A 11 1.32 7.62 -13.11
CA GLY A 11 2.15 7.93 -11.95
C GLY A 11 3.23 6.88 -11.73
N VAL A 12 4.29 7.26 -11.01
CA VAL A 12 5.44 6.38 -10.80
C VAL A 12 5.05 5.19 -9.91
N CYS A 13 4.17 5.44 -8.94
CA CYS A 13 3.75 4.50 -7.91
C CYS A 13 2.25 4.13 -7.98
N GLY A 14 1.65 4.24 -9.17
CA GLY A 14 0.28 3.77 -9.43
C GLY A 14 -0.80 4.85 -9.41
N ASP A 15 -0.45 6.07 -9.02
CA ASP A 15 -1.34 7.22 -9.08
C ASP A 15 -1.69 7.60 -10.54
N PRO A 16 -2.80 8.34 -10.75
CA PRO A 16 -3.08 8.95 -12.04
C PRO A 16 -1.95 9.88 -12.50
N TYR A 17 -1.69 9.92 -13.82
CA TYR A 17 -0.67 10.82 -14.37
C TYR A 17 -0.96 12.29 -14.04
N SER A 18 -2.20 12.73 -14.22
CA SER A 18 -2.66 14.05 -13.80
C SER A 18 -3.33 13.94 -12.44
N GLY A 19 -2.88 14.73 -11.46
CA GLY A 19 -3.48 14.78 -10.14
C GLY A 19 -2.44 14.73 -9.02
N VAL A 20 -2.93 14.57 -7.79
CA VAL A 20 -2.09 14.43 -6.61
C VAL A 20 -1.45 13.05 -6.62
N ARG A 21 -0.13 13.00 -6.46
CA ARG A 21 0.66 11.77 -6.36
C ARG A 21 0.72 11.33 -4.91
N GLN A 22 -0.25 10.54 -4.48
CA GLN A 22 -0.41 10.15 -3.07
C GLN A 22 0.58 9.06 -2.65
N HIS A 23 0.96 8.18 -3.57
CA HIS A 23 1.80 7.01 -3.32
C HIS A 23 3.28 7.25 -3.63
N GLU A 24 3.61 8.41 -4.19
CA GLU A 24 4.99 8.82 -4.42
C GLU A 24 5.60 9.46 -3.16
N THR A 25 6.94 9.50 -3.06
CA THR A 25 7.66 10.06 -1.92
C THR A 25 7.12 11.45 -1.55
N GLY A 26 6.79 11.72 -0.30
CA GLY A 26 6.19 12.98 0.17
C GLY A 26 4.69 13.15 -0.12
N GLY A 27 4.05 12.17 -0.75
CA GLY A 27 2.60 12.04 -0.83
C GLY A 27 1.99 11.55 0.49
N THR A 28 0.68 11.36 0.50
CA THR A 28 -0.07 10.86 1.67
C THR A 28 0.45 9.52 2.20
N TYR A 29 0.92 8.65 1.31
CA TYR A 29 1.41 7.31 1.65
C TYR A 29 2.93 7.16 1.53
N GLY A 30 3.60 8.01 0.74
CA GLY A 30 5.06 8.07 0.63
C GLY A 30 5.69 8.82 1.82
N LEU A 31 5.64 8.24 3.01
CA LEU A 31 5.90 8.97 4.26
C LEU A 31 7.39 9.03 4.67
N PHE A 32 8.31 8.51 3.86
CA PHE A 32 9.74 8.53 4.18
C PHE A 32 10.28 9.92 4.54
N PRO A 33 9.89 11.03 3.86
CA PRO A 33 10.41 12.35 4.21
C PRO A 33 10.02 12.82 5.62
N VAL A 34 8.92 12.29 6.16
CA VAL A 34 8.41 12.62 7.50
C VAL A 34 8.98 11.67 8.54
N HIS A 35 9.01 10.38 8.25
CA HIS A 35 9.26 9.33 9.24
C HIS A 35 10.60 8.60 9.10
N GLY A 36 11.31 8.79 8.00
CA GLY A 36 12.62 8.17 7.72
C GLY A 36 12.55 6.65 7.82
N SER A 37 13.55 6.06 8.50
CA SER A 37 13.68 4.60 8.68
C SER A 37 12.46 3.90 9.29
N LYS A 38 11.54 4.63 9.94
CA LYS A 38 10.35 4.03 10.58
C LYS A 38 9.29 3.51 9.60
N VAL A 39 9.32 3.95 8.34
CA VAL A 39 8.39 3.48 7.30
C VAL A 39 9.03 2.53 6.30
N VAL A 40 10.31 2.22 6.50
CA VAL A 40 11.03 1.24 5.67
C VAL A 40 10.44 -0.15 5.92
N GLY A 41 9.89 -0.75 4.87
CA GLY A 41 9.19 -2.03 4.96
C GLY A 41 10.14 -3.23 5.08
N ALA A 42 11.37 -3.11 4.59
CA ALA A 42 12.37 -4.17 4.65
C ALA A 42 13.81 -3.65 4.48
N CYS A 43 14.77 -4.45 4.94
CA CYS A 43 16.21 -4.19 4.87
C CYS A 43 16.89 -5.40 4.21
N TYR A 44 17.57 -5.21 3.09
CA TYR A 44 18.20 -6.28 2.32
C TYR A 44 19.71 -6.06 2.12
N ALA A 45 20.47 -7.14 1.99
CA ALA A 45 21.90 -7.05 1.67
C ALA A 45 22.09 -6.71 0.17
N PRO A 46 23.07 -5.88 -0.20
CA PRO A 46 23.40 -5.64 -1.61
C PRO A 46 23.68 -6.95 -2.35
N GLY A 47 23.19 -7.09 -3.58
CA GLY A 47 23.44 -8.29 -4.39
C GLY A 47 22.63 -9.53 -3.98
N SER A 48 21.86 -9.46 -2.90
CA SER A 48 21.07 -10.60 -2.44
C SER A 48 19.90 -10.92 -3.37
N THR A 49 19.53 -12.20 -3.41
CA THR A 49 18.23 -12.61 -3.93
C THR A 49 17.19 -12.47 -2.82
N VAL A 50 16.10 -11.77 -3.12
CA VAL A 50 15.02 -11.49 -2.17
C VAL A 50 13.72 -12.09 -2.64
N ASP A 51 12.89 -12.52 -1.68
CA ASP A 51 11.54 -13.01 -1.91
C ASP A 51 10.55 -11.84 -1.83
N LEU A 52 10.02 -11.43 -2.98
CA LEU A 52 9.01 -10.38 -3.08
C LEU A 52 7.62 -10.99 -3.16
N GLN A 53 6.72 -10.56 -2.28
CA GLN A 53 5.36 -11.07 -2.24
C GLN A 53 4.38 -10.12 -2.92
N VAL A 54 3.55 -10.67 -3.81
CA VAL A 54 2.45 -9.95 -4.45
C VAL A 54 1.15 -10.67 -4.13
N GLN A 55 0.25 -9.99 -3.42
CA GLN A 55 -1.10 -10.47 -3.23
C GLN A 55 -1.93 -10.10 -4.46
N LEU A 56 -2.22 -11.08 -5.31
CA LEU A 56 -3.04 -10.88 -6.49
C LEU A 56 -4.50 -11.19 -6.18
N THR A 57 -5.36 -10.17 -6.25
CA THR A 57 -6.80 -10.30 -5.97
C THR A 57 -7.63 -10.60 -7.21
N ALA A 58 -7.14 -10.23 -8.39
CA ALA A 58 -7.74 -10.52 -9.68
C ALA A 58 -6.63 -10.78 -10.72
N ASN A 59 -6.66 -11.96 -11.31
CA ASN A 59 -5.65 -12.40 -12.26
C ASN A 59 -6.02 -12.04 -13.68
N HIS A 60 -5.30 -11.09 -14.26
CA HIS A 60 -5.50 -10.61 -15.62
C HIS A 60 -4.41 -11.15 -16.57
N LYS A 61 -3.83 -12.33 -16.27
CA LYS A 61 -2.72 -12.97 -17.02
C LYS A 61 -1.47 -12.07 -17.06
N GLY A 62 -0.64 -12.17 -18.09
CA GLY A 62 0.49 -11.26 -18.31
C GLY A 62 1.67 -11.52 -17.38
N TYR A 63 2.33 -10.45 -16.94
CA TYR A 63 3.60 -10.57 -16.21
C TYR A 63 3.80 -9.49 -15.14
N PHE A 64 4.58 -9.84 -14.12
CA PHE A 64 5.12 -8.89 -13.15
C PHE A 64 6.56 -8.49 -13.52
N GLN A 65 6.89 -7.23 -13.29
CA GLN A 65 8.26 -6.73 -13.29
C GLN A 65 8.53 -5.98 -11.99
N PHE A 66 9.78 -6.08 -11.53
CA PHE A 66 10.24 -5.33 -10.39
C PHE A 66 11.33 -4.36 -10.82
N GLY A 67 11.36 -3.19 -10.19
CA GLY A 67 12.39 -2.19 -10.38
C GLY A 67 12.86 -1.63 -9.05
N LEU A 68 14.08 -1.13 -9.03
CA LEU A 68 14.66 -0.49 -7.86
C LEU A 68 15.18 0.90 -8.25
N CYS A 69 14.78 1.92 -7.51
CA CYS A 69 15.28 3.28 -7.62
C CYS A 69 16.03 3.64 -6.33
N LYS A 70 17.28 4.10 -6.45
CA LYS A 70 18.02 4.67 -5.31
C LYS A 70 17.79 6.17 -5.25
N LEU A 71 17.31 6.64 -4.10
CA LEU A 71 17.19 8.06 -3.77
C LEU A 71 18.33 8.47 -2.84
N ASN A 72 18.90 9.66 -3.05
CA ASN A 72 20.12 10.10 -2.36
C ASN A 72 19.81 10.95 -1.13
N GLY A 73 18.68 11.65 -1.14
CA GLY A 73 18.21 12.52 -0.08
C GLY A 73 16.82 12.15 0.42
N LYS A 74 16.54 12.59 1.65
CA LYS A 74 15.29 12.32 2.36
C LYS A 74 14.03 12.80 1.63
N HIS A 75 14.15 13.83 0.79
CA HIS A 75 13.06 14.47 0.06
C HIS A 75 13.14 14.24 -1.46
N ASP A 76 14.10 13.43 -1.92
CA ASP A 76 14.22 13.11 -3.34
C ASP A 76 12.95 12.39 -3.81
N LYS A 77 12.61 12.58 -5.09
CA LYS A 77 11.45 11.94 -5.70
C LYS A 77 11.93 10.90 -6.69
N GLU A 78 11.36 9.72 -6.63
CA GLU A 78 11.50 8.70 -7.64
C GLU A 78 10.93 9.18 -8.98
N THR A 79 11.67 8.91 -10.05
CA THR A 79 11.24 9.14 -11.44
C THR A 79 11.25 7.82 -12.21
N ASN A 80 10.57 7.76 -13.34
CA ASN A 80 10.57 6.54 -14.16
C ASN A 80 11.98 6.12 -14.60
N GLU A 81 12.86 7.09 -14.83
CA GLU A 81 14.23 6.88 -15.30
C GLU A 81 15.17 6.35 -14.21
N CYS A 82 14.82 6.55 -12.94
CA CYS A 82 15.60 6.07 -11.81
C CYS A 82 15.53 4.54 -11.65
N PHE A 83 14.43 3.92 -12.09
CA PHE A 83 14.20 2.51 -11.85
C PHE A 83 15.08 1.62 -12.74
N GLN A 84 16.01 0.92 -12.09
CA GLN A 84 16.69 -0.21 -12.68
C GLN A 84 15.78 -1.44 -12.59
N THR A 85 15.47 -2.08 -13.73
CA THR A 85 14.75 -3.35 -13.75
C THR A 85 15.55 -4.44 -13.04
N LEU A 86 14.90 -5.10 -12.08
CA LEU A 86 15.45 -6.28 -11.39
C LEU A 86 15.26 -7.52 -12.26
N ILE A 87 16.16 -8.48 -12.08
CA ILE A 87 16.10 -9.79 -12.74
C ILE A 87 15.78 -10.88 -11.73
N GLN A 88 15.16 -11.94 -12.18
CA GLN A 88 15.07 -13.19 -11.45
C GLN A 88 16.42 -13.92 -11.47
N PRO A 89 16.66 -14.90 -10.57
CA PRO A 89 17.89 -15.69 -10.57
C PRO A 89 18.17 -16.44 -11.88
N ASN A 90 17.13 -16.76 -12.64
CA ASN A 90 17.25 -17.39 -13.97
C ASN A 90 17.61 -16.38 -15.08
N GLY A 91 17.73 -15.09 -14.77
CA GLY A 91 18.05 -14.01 -15.71
C GLY A 91 16.83 -13.28 -16.30
N ASP A 92 15.61 -13.77 -16.06
CA ASP A 92 14.40 -13.20 -16.65
C ASP A 92 13.99 -11.88 -15.98
N LYS A 93 13.57 -10.91 -16.79
CA LYS A 93 13.06 -9.61 -16.34
C LYS A 93 11.54 -9.59 -16.10
N GLN A 94 10.85 -10.64 -16.51
CA GLN A 94 9.40 -10.75 -16.45
C GLN A 94 9.03 -12.07 -15.79
N TRP A 95 8.28 -11.99 -14.69
CA TRP A 95 7.71 -13.16 -14.06
C TRP A 95 6.31 -13.38 -14.62
N GLN A 96 6.11 -14.47 -15.36
CA GLN A 96 4.83 -14.78 -15.99
C GLN A 96 3.82 -15.16 -14.92
N VAL A 97 2.66 -14.50 -14.90
CA VAL A 97 1.64 -14.71 -13.87
C VAL A 97 0.95 -16.06 -14.09
N PRO A 98 1.11 -17.05 -13.17
CA PRO A 98 0.39 -18.31 -13.24
C PRO A 98 -1.10 -18.09 -12.99
N PRO A 99 -1.97 -19.05 -13.36
CA PRO A 99 -3.37 -19.02 -12.96
C PRO A 99 -3.52 -18.99 -11.42
N GLY A 100 -4.53 -18.27 -10.91
CA GLY A 100 -4.84 -18.20 -9.47
C GLY A 100 -4.90 -16.78 -8.91
N ASN A 101 -5.61 -16.63 -7.79
CA ASN A 101 -5.71 -15.38 -7.02
C ASN A 101 -5.18 -15.65 -5.61
N GLU A 102 -3.87 -15.48 -5.42
CA GLU A 102 -3.16 -15.85 -4.20
C GLU A 102 -2.00 -14.89 -3.93
N VAL A 103 -1.24 -15.19 -2.87
CA VAL A 103 0.04 -14.51 -2.63
C VAL A 103 1.12 -15.26 -3.39
N PHE A 104 1.67 -14.63 -4.42
CA PHE A 104 2.81 -15.15 -5.15
C PHE A 104 4.11 -14.67 -4.50
N THR A 105 5.09 -15.57 -4.36
CA THR A 105 6.45 -15.24 -3.93
C THR A 105 7.38 -15.30 -5.13
N ILE A 106 8.02 -14.17 -5.45
CA ILE A 106 8.86 -14.00 -6.63
C ILE A 106 10.28 -13.65 -6.19
N GLN A 107 11.25 -14.46 -6.63
CA GLN A 107 12.67 -14.18 -6.39
C GLN A 107 13.18 -13.08 -7.31
N SER A 108 13.80 -12.05 -6.74
CA SER A 108 14.44 -10.95 -7.48
C SER A 108 15.85 -10.70 -6.96
N VAL A 109 16.80 -10.48 -7.86
CA VAL A 109 18.20 -10.21 -7.54
C VAL A 109 18.41 -8.69 -7.43
N LEU A 110 18.83 -8.22 -6.26
CA LEU A 110 19.17 -6.81 -6.04
C LEU A 110 20.53 -6.47 -6.68
N PRO A 111 20.75 -5.23 -7.14
CA PRO A 111 22.04 -4.83 -7.68
C PRO A 111 23.14 -4.85 -6.60
N ALA A 112 24.27 -5.51 -6.87
CA ALA A 112 25.37 -5.64 -5.90
C ALA A 112 26.05 -4.31 -5.54
N GLY A 113 26.04 -3.34 -6.45
CA GLY A 113 26.65 -2.02 -6.26
C GLY A 113 25.74 -0.95 -5.64
N VAL A 114 24.52 -1.32 -5.25
CA VAL A 114 23.53 -0.36 -4.74
C VAL A 114 23.41 -0.50 -3.23
N THR A 115 23.55 0.63 -2.53
CA THR A 115 23.25 0.79 -1.11
C THR A 115 22.41 2.06 -0.91
N CYS A 116 21.48 2.00 0.03
CA CYS A 116 20.58 3.08 0.43
C CYS A 116 20.13 2.81 1.88
N GLU A 117 20.64 3.64 2.79
CA GLU A 117 20.26 3.65 4.20
C GLU A 117 20.35 5.06 4.79
N GLY A 118 19.77 5.26 5.98
CA GLY A 118 19.72 6.57 6.61
C GLY A 118 18.77 7.50 5.86
N ASP A 119 19.24 8.67 5.43
CA ASP A 119 18.44 9.60 4.63
C ASP A 119 18.39 9.23 3.13
N SER A 120 19.25 8.30 2.68
CA SER A 120 19.17 7.67 1.36
C SER A 120 18.33 6.41 1.49
N HIS A 121 17.21 6.31 0.79
CA HIS A 121 16.38 5.10 0.75
C HIS A 121 16.23 4.62 -0.69
N CYS A 122 15.80 3.37 -0.85
CA CYS A 122 15.42 2.87 -2.15
C CYS A 122 13.91 2.71 -2.21
N VAL A 123 13.37 2.97 -3.41
CA VAL A 123 11.99 2.63 -3.75
C VAL A 123 12.02 1.36 -4.58
N LEU A 124 11.39 0.31 -4.06
CA LEU A 124 11.09 -0.90 -4.81
C LEU A 124 9.75 -0.71 -5.51
N ARG A 125 9.69 -0.92 -6.82
CA ARG A 125 8.46 -0.81 -7.61
C ARG A 125 8.05 -2.14 -8.20
N TRP A 126 6.81 -2.53 -7.93
CA TRP A 126 6.10 -3.57 -8.66
C TRP A 126 5.36 -2.94 -9.84
N HIS A 127 5.44 -3.56 -11.01
CA HIS A 127 4.67 -3.22 -12.20
C HIS A 127 4.01 -4.50 -12.73
N TYR A 128 2.69 -4.49 -12.77
CA TYR A 128 1.90 -5.55 -13.37
C TYR A 128 1.35 -5.09 -14.72
N VAL A 129 1.64 -5.85 -15.77
CA VAL A 129 1.04 -5.71 -17.09
C VAL A 129 0.13 -6.89 -17.34
N GLY A 130 -1.18 -6.64 -17.46
CA GLY A 130 -2.17 -7.63 -17.83
C GLY A 130 -2.03 -8.09 -19.28
N TRP A 131 -2.75 -9.16 -19.63
CA TRP A 131 -2.79 -9.74 -20.97
C TRP A 131 -4.17 -10.32 -21.33
N ASN A 132 -5.22 -9.70 -20.82
CA ASN A 132 -6.60 -10.10 -21.06
C ASN A 132 -7.26 -9.33 -22.22
N ASN A 133 -6.59 -8.33 -22.80
CA ASN A 133 -7.07 -7.63 -24.00
C ASN A 133 -6.35 -8.12 -25.26
N PRO A 134 -7.00 -8.90 -26.15
CA PRO A 134 -6.36 -9.41 -27.35
C PRO A 134 -6.14 -8.30 -28.39
N GLY A 135 -5.03 -8.37 -29.12
CA GLY A 135 -4.77 -7.52 -30.30
C GLY A 135 -4.38 -6.06 -30.00
N VAL A 136 -4.11 -5.72 -28.74
CA VAL A 136 -3.65 -4.38 -28.34
C VAL A 136 -2.22 -4.41 -27.83
N ASP A 137 -1.55 -3.25 -27.88
CA ASP A 137 -0.22 -3.07 -27.29
C ASP A 137 -0.28 -2.98 -25.76
N ILE A 138 0.88 -2.76 -25.13
CA ILE A 138 0.99 -2.60 -23.66
C ILE A 138 0.09 -1.48 -23.12
N ASN A 139 -0.13 -0.40 -23.89
CA ASN A 139 -0.97 0.72 -23.45
C ASN A 139 -2.46 0.36 -23.53
N GLY A 140 -2.83 -0.60 -24.36
CA GLY A 140 -4.16 -1.20 -24.36
C GLY A 140 -4.39 -2.24 -23.25
N GLN A 141 -3.35 -2.65 -22.51
CA GLN A 141 -3.50 -3.55 -21.37
C GLN A 141 -3.81 -2.78 -20.08
N GLU A 142 -4.46 -3.47 -19.13
CA GLU A 142 -4.47 -3.00 -17.75
C GLU A 142 -3.08 -3.05 -17.15
N GLN A 143 -2.72 -1.97 -16.47
CA GLN A 143 -1.44 -1.87 -15.80
C GLN A 143 -1.61 -1.34 -14.38
N PHE A 144 -0.80 -1.87 -13.47
CA PHE A 144 -0.81 -1.54 -12.05
C PHE A 144 0.62 -1.32 -11.57
N TRP A 145 0.79 -0.34 -10.69
CA TRP A 145 2.07 -0.08 -10.04
C TRP A 145 1.87 0.03 -8.54
N ASN A 146 2.90 -0.38 -7.80
CA ASN A 146 3.00 -0.13 -6.37
C ASN A 146 4.45 0.11 -6.02
N CYS A 147 4.67 0.94 -5.00
CA CYS A 147 6.00 1.27 -4.48
C CYS A 147 6.11 0.94 -3.00
N ALA A 148 7.31 0.55 -2.57
CA ALA A 148 7.65 0.32 -1.18
C ALA A 148 9.03 0.90 -0.87
N ASP A 149 9.13 1.60 0.28
CA ASP A 149 10.40 2.10 0.81
C ASP A 149 11.19 0.95 1.44
N VAL A 150 12.41 0.74 0.97
CA VAL A 150 13.31 -0.31 1.45
C VAL A 150 14.71 0.25 1.72
N TYR A 151 15.45 -0.42 2.59
CA TYR A 151 16.88 -0.21 2.74
C TYR A 151 17.67 -1.33 2.08
N ILE A 152 18.80 -0.95 1.50
CA ILE A 152 19.83 -1.86 1.03
C ILE A 152 21.14 -1.47 1.71
N SER A 153 21.61 -2.31 2.61
CA SER A 153 22.79 -2.01 3.44
C SER A 153 23.57 -3.28 3.72
N ASN A 154 24.89 -3.13 3.84
CA ASN A 154 25.77 -4.21 4.28
C ASN A 154 25.47 -4.69 5.72
N THR A 155 24.70 -3.90 6.48
CA THR A 155 24.23 -4.29 7.82
C THR A 155 22.92 -5.08 7.78
N CYS A 156 22.19 -5.03 6.68
CA CYS A 156 21.03 -5.89 6.46
C CYS A 156 21.49 -7.34 6.25
N GLY A 157 20.76 -8.32 6.79
CA GLY A 157 21.11 -9.75 6.67
C GLY A 157 22.09 -10.28 7.73
N SER A 158 22.55 -9.44 8.67
CA SER A 158 23.34 -9.87 9.83
C SER A 158 22.51 -10.24 11.07
N ASN A 159 21.17 -10.27 10.96
CA ASN A 159 20.28 -10.65 12.06
C ASN A 159 19.45 -11.90 11.69
N PRO A 160 19.33 -12.90 12.58
CA PRO A 160 18.79 -14.21 12.23
C PRO A 160 17.29 -14.14 11.95
N ALA A 161 16.83 -15.05 11.08
CA ALA A 161 15.42 -15.27 10.77
C ALA A 161 14.54 -15.30 12.02
N PRO A 162 13.27 -14.85 11.96
CA PRO A 162 12.36 -14.88 13.09
C PRO A 162 12.19 -16.33 13.56
N SER A 163 12.72 -16.61 14.75
CA SER A 163 12.64 -17.93 15.36
C SER A 163 11.17 -18.27 15.58
N SER A 164 10.69 -19.28 14.85
CA SER A 164 9.41 -19.92 15.13
C SER A 164 9.50 -20.57 16.50
N ALA A 165 8.95 -19.90 17.51
CA ALA A 165 8.91 -20.40 18.88
C ALA A 165 8.06 -21.67 18.93
N THR A 166 8.73 -22.82 18.94
CA THR A 166 8.11 -24.09 19.34
C THR A 166 8.19 -24.18 20.86
N PRO A 167 7.09 -24.53 21.58
CA PRO A 167 7.09 -24.52 23.04
C PRO A 167 7.88 -25.72 23.57
N SER A 168 9.09 -25.48 24.08
CA SER A 168 9.87 -26.49 24.79
C SER A 168 9.62 -26.39 26.30
N THR A 169 9.06 -27.47 26.84
CA THR A 169 8.80 -27.73 28.26
C THR A 169 10.06 -27.60 29.10
N SER A 170 10.02 -26.70 30.09
CA SER A 170 11.07 -26.55 31.11
C SER A 170 10.70 -27.30 32.40
N PRO A 171 11.61 -28.11 32.98
CA PRO A 171 11.51 -28.52 34.38
C PRO A 171 12.16 -27.50 35.31
N ARG A 172 11.45 -27.25 36.41
CA ARG A 172 11.71 -26.30 37.50
C ARG A 172 12.78 -26.79 38.49
N THR A 173 13.32 -25.82 39.25
CA THR A 173 14.03 -25.86 40.56
C THR A 173 15.58 -25.93 40.50
N THR A 174 16.38 -25.23 41.32
CA THR A 174 16.23 -24.60 42.67
C THR A 174 17.12 -23.36 42.85
N SER A 175 16.70 -22.49 43.80
CA SER A 175 17.32 -21.26 44.32
C SER A 175 18.72 -21.36 44.94
N ALA A 176 19.45 -20.23 44.91
CA ALA A 176 20.28 -19.78 46.04
C ALA A 176 20.34 -18.23 46.10
N VAL A 177 20.13 -17.71 47.31
CA VAL A 177 20.25 -16.30 47.77
C VAL A 177 21.64 -16.15 48.42
N PRO A 178 22.30 -14.96 48.39
CA PRO A 178 22.41 -14.18 49.63
C PRO A 178 22.35 -12.64 49.47
N THR A 179 21.46 -12.07 50.29
CA THR A 179 21.46 -10.89 51.18
C THR A 179 22.58 -9.83 51.22
N SER A 180 22.12 -8.60 51.58
CA SER A 180 22.76 -7.55 52.43
C SER A 180 23.55 -6.42 51.69
N THR A 181 23.50 -5.10 52.00
CA THR A 181 22.91 -4.27 53.08
C THR A 181 23.01 -2.75 52.76
N LYS A 182 22.07 -1.96 53.30
CA LYS A 182 22.06 -0.51 53.69
C LYS A 182 22.00 0.65 52.67
N ALA A 183 20.91 1.43 52.84
CA ALA A 183 20.84 2.89 52.70
C ALA A 183 21.38 3.60 53.98
N PRO A 184 21.64 4.93 54.01
CA PRO A 184 20.56 5.92 54.23
C PRO A 184 20.74 7.38 53.70
N SER A 185 19.60 8.09 53.69
CA SER A 185 19.33 9.52 54.02
C SER A 185 19.70 10.72 53.12
N THR A 186 18.62 11.44 52.75
CA THR A 186 18.35 12.80 52.18
C THR A 186 18.64 13.99 53.16
N PRO A 187 18.24 15.28 52.92
CA PRO A 187 18.20 16.23 51.77
C PRO A 187 18.77 17.65 52.19
N PRO A 188 18.22 18.84 51.81
CA PRO A 188 18.15 19.56 50.52
C PRO A 188 18.87 20.96 50.57
N ARG A 189 19.01 21.68 49.43
CA ARG A 189 19.26 23.14 49.47
C ARG A 189 18.57 23.94 48.36
N THR A 190 17.76 24.88 48.80
CA THR A 190 17.09 26.01 48.15
C THR A 190 18.07 27.13 47.76
N THR A 191 17.76 27.93 46.71
CA THR A 191 17.64 29.41 46.74
C THR A 191 17.33 30.02 45.36
N THR A 192 16.14 30.62 45.28
CA THR A 192 15.72 31.91 44.68
C THR A 192 16.65 32.77 43.78
N ALA A 193 16.09 33.10 42.59
CA ALA A 193 15.87 34.40 41.94
C ALA A 193 16.92 35.54 42.02
N THR A 194 17.23 36.17 40.86
CA THR A 194 17.24 37.64 40.60
C THR A 194 17.47 37.93 39.08
N SER A 195 16.67 38.84 38.50
CA SER A 195 16.83 39.53 37.19
C SER A 195 17.08 41.03 37.44
N PRO A 196 17.22 41.94 36.44
CA PRO A 196 17.98 42.00 35.17
C PRO A 196 18.88 43.29 35.13
N PRO A 197 19.47 43.72 33.98
CA PRO A 197 18.78 44.72 33.13
C PRO A 197 19.09 44.74 31.60
N LYS A 198 18.02 44.87 30.82
CA LYS A 198 17.71 45.81 29.71
C LYS A 198 18.79 46.24 28.68
N THR A 199 18.51 46.01 27.39
CA THR A 199 18.58 46.92 26.21
C THR A 199 18.29 46.11 24.93
N THR A 200 17.78 46.56 23.78
CA THR A 200 16.86 47.61 23.28
C THR A 200 16.65 47.29 21.77
N ARG A 201 15.40 47.36 21.25
CA ARG A 201 14.98 47.48 19.82
C ARG A 201 15.24 46.28 18.87
N SER A 202 14.41 45.94 17.87
CA SER A 202 13.05 46.30 17.38
C SER A 202 12.71 45.32 16.21
N PRO A 203 11.55 45.37 15.51
CA PRO A 203 10.62 44.24 15.42
C PRO A 203 10.50 43.61 14.02
N SER A 204 9.94 42.39 13.94
CA SER A 204 9.03 41.98 12.85
C SER A 204 8.27 40.70 13.23
N THR A 205 7.00 40.91 13.58
CA THR A 205 5.81 40.06 13.34
C THR A 205 5.99 38.55 13.17
N THR A 206 5.70 37.81 14.23
CA THR A 206 5.25 36.41 14.17
C THR A 206 3.91 36.32 14.90
N THR A 207 2.87 35.88 14.20
CA THR A 207 1.55 35.56 14.77
C THR A 207 1.65 34.27 15.61
N PRO A 208 0.92 34.12 16.73
CA PRO A 208 1.04 32.95 17.61
C PRO A 208 0.10 31.82 17.18
N VAL A 209 0.62 30.59 17.12
CA VAL A 209 -0.17 29.35 17.11
C VAL A 209 -0.47 28.98 18.56
N ASN A 210 -1.75 28.87 18.90
CA ASN A 210 -2.22 28.38 20.19
C ASN A 210 -2.28 26.83 20.18
N PRO A 211 -1.76 26.12 21.19
CA PRO A 211 -1.93 24.67 21.31
C PRO A 211 -3.23 24.33 22.08
N THR A 212 -3.73 23.12 21.82
CA THR A 212 -4.80 22.40 22.55
C THR A 212 -6.22 22.61 22.02
N GLN A 213 -6.74 21.56 21.37
CA GLN A 213 -8.08 21.01 21.62
C GLN A 213 -8.16 19.57 21.09
N THR A 214 -8.32 18.61 22.00
CA THR A 214 -8.83 17.27 21.70
C THR A 214 -10.36 17.37 21.60
N PRO A 215 -11.02 17.00 20.49
CA PRO A 215 -12.48 16.94 20.46
C PRO A 215 -13.00 15.57 20.92
N ALA A 216 -14.00 15.62 21.80
CA ALA A 216 -14.77 14.49 22.33
C ALA A 216 -15.82 13.96 21.31
N PRO A 217 -16.50 12.81 21.56
CA PRO A 217 -17.07 11.93 20.54
C PRO A 217 -18.39 12.43 19.93
N GLY A 218 -18.29 12.94 18.69
CA GLY A 218 -19.36 13.22 17.73
C GLY A 218 -18.94 12.91 16.29
N GLN A 219 -18.01 11.95 16.17
CA GLN A 219 -16.99 11.84 15.13
C GLN A 219 -17.49 11.49 13.74
N CYS A 220 -17.83 12.50 12.94
CA CYS A 220 -17.79 12.40 11.48
C CYS A 220 -17.16 13.65 10.84
N GLY A 221 -17.06 14.78 11.55
CA GLY A 221 -16.53 16.01 10.97
C GLY A 221 -17.27 16.36 9.68
N SER A 222 -16.52 16.59 8.60
CA SER A 222 -17.03 16.76 7.22
C SER A 222 -17.10 15.44 6.42
N CYS A 223 -16.71 14.31 7.00
CA CYS A 223 -16.70 13.03 6.31
C CYS A 223 -18.11 12.49 6.10
N ALA A 224 -18.44 12.18 4.84
CA ALA A 224 -19.71 11.56 4.43
C ALA A 224 -19.55 10.10 3.98
N ASN A 225 -18.48 9.42 4.42
CA ASN A 225 -18.17 8.03 4.07
C ASN A 225 -17.47 7.32 5.25
N CYS A 226 -16.44 6.49 5.05
CA CYS A 226 -15.76 5.82 6.16
C CYS A 226 -14.71 6.71 6.83
N TYR A 227 -14.89 7.03 8.11
CA TYR A 227 -14.09 7.98 8.89
C TYR A 227 -13.11 7.27 9.83
N TYR A 228 -11.89 7.79 9.96
CA TYR A 228 -10.89 7.34 10.93
C TYR A 228 -10.40 8.48 11.80
N ALA A 229 -10.80 8.45 13.07
CA ALA A 229 -10.62 9.54 14.02
C ALA A 229 -9.17 9.89 14.40
N PRO A 230 -8.23 8.94 14.55
CA PRO A 230 -6.87 9.24 15.01
C PRO A 230 -6.08 10.22 14.12
N ASN A 231 -6.47 10.39 12.86
CA ASN A 231 -5.82 11.33 11.93
C ASN A 231 -6.82 12.11 11.05
N ASP A 232 -8.10 12.14 11.44
CA ASP A 232 -9.16 12.88 10.74
C ASP A 232 -9.36 12.49 9.25
N SER A 233 -9.15 11.21 8.90
CA SER A 233 -9.26 10.75 7.50
C SER A 233 -10.67 10.34 7.10
N CYS A 234 -11.03 10.59 5.83
CA CYS A 234 -12.30 10.15 5.22
C CYS A 234 -12.03 9.33 3.95
N PHE A 235 -12.26 8.02 4.01
CA PHE A 235 -12.11 7.10 2.88
C PHE A 235 -13.38 7.10 2.03
N VAL A 236 -13.37 7.86 0.93
CA VAL A 236 -14.52 7.98 0.02
C VAL A 236 -14.62 6.74 -0.89
N GLY A 237 -15.85 6.30 -1.17
CA GLY A 237 -16.12 5.15 -2.06
C GLY A 237 -16.21 3.80 -1.34
N TRP A 238 -16.06 3.78 -0.02
CA TRP A 238 -16.29 2.59 0.79
C TRP A 238 -17.79 2.40 1.05
N THR A 239 -18.19 1.14 1.23
CA THR A 239 -19.52 0.78 1.74
C THR A 239 -19.51 0.73 3.27
N ALA A 240 -20.70 0.84 3.88
CA ALA A 240 -20.84 0.72 5.34
C ALA A 240 -20.28 -0.62 5.87
N SER A 241 -20.45 -1.71 5.13
CA SER A 241 -19.92 -3.03 5.49
C SER A 241 -18.40 -3.09 5.39
N GLN A 242 -17.79 -2.55 4.34
CA GLN A 242 -16.33 -2.45 4.24
C GLN A 242 -15.77 -1.60 5.38
N CYS A 243 -16.41 -0.49 5.71
CA CYS A 243 -16.01 0.36 6.83
C CYS A 243 -16.06 -0.38 8.17
N ALA A 244 -17.07 -1.22 8.37
CA ALA A 244 -17.25 -2.01 9.58
C ALA A 244 -16.25 -3.17 9.74
N THR A 245 -15.47 -3.52 8.70
CA THR A 245 -14.43 -4.56 8.82
C THR A 245 -13.26 -4.13 9.70
N VAL A 246 -13.06 -2.83 9.87
CA VAL A 246 -11.99 -2.26 10.71
C VAL A 246 -12.63 -1.65 11.96
N PRO A 247 -12.40 -2.21 13.16
CA PRO A 247 -13.08 -1.77 14.39
C PRO A 247 -12.80 -0.32 14.80
N LEU A 248 -11.70 0.26 14.30
CA LEU A 248 -11.31 1.65 14.56
C LEU A 248 -11.95 2.65 13.58
N PHE A 249 -12.59 2.16 12.53
CA PHE A 249 -13.21 2.99 11.50
C PHE A 249 -14.69 3.18 11.83
N LYS A 250 -15.21 4.35 11.45
CA LYS A 250 -16.58 4.74 11.73
C LYS A 250 -17.29 5.11 10.45
N TRP A 251 -18.43 4.48 10.19
CA TRP A 251 -19.25 4.85 9.04
C TRP A 251 -19.97 6.18 9.30
N CYS A 252 -19.77 7.13 8.41
CA CYS A 252 -20.34 8.48 8.42
C CYS A 252 -21.15 8.81 7.16
N GLY A 253 -21.31 7.84 6.25
CA GLY A 253 -22.25 7.96 5.13
C GLY A 253 -23.70 7.82 5.60
N ALA A 254 -24.64 8.31 4.80
CA ALA A 254 -26.07 8.21 5.12
C ALA A 254 -26.46 6.76 5.43
N ALA A 255 -27.11 6.52 6.58
CA ALA A 255 -27.69 5.23 6.89
C ALA A 255 -28.69 4.88 5.78
N ALA A 256 -28.54 3.69 5.19
CA ALA A 256 -29.40 3.21 4.12
C ALA A 256 -30.88 3.46 4.49
N VAL A 257 -31.50 4.41 3.80
CA VAL A 257 -32.95 4.54 3.78
C VAL A 257 -33.46 3.21 3.25
N LYS A 258 -34.34 2.56 4.02
CA LYS A 258 -35.07 1.36 3.60
C LYS A 258 -35.52 1.55 2.16
N VAL A 259 -35.07 0.64 1.30
CA VAL A 259 -35.44 0.57 -0.11
C VAL A 259 -36.96 0.69 -0.24
N PRO A 260 -37.50 1.74 -0.88
CA PRO A 260 -38.83 1.63 -1.46
C PRO A 260 -38.69 0.78 -2.70
N SER A 261 -39.41 -0.34 -2.66
CA SER A 261 -39.69 -1.22 -3.77
C SER A 261 -40.13 -0.43 -5.01
N ARG A 262 -39.58 -0.85 -6.16
CA ARG A 262 -39.94 -0.52 -7.56
C ARG A 262 -39.68 0.92 -8.03
N VAL A 263 -38.58 1.09 -8.77
CA VAL A 263 -38.60 1.78 -10.07
C VAL A 263 -37.68 1.02 -11.03
N SER A 264 -38.15 0.89 -12.27
CA SER A 264 -37.73 0.00 -13.34
C SER A 264 -36.25 0.05 -13.72
N ALA A 265 -35.71 -1.13 -14.03
CA ALA A 265 -34.47 -1.30 -14.76
C ALA A 265 -34.58 -0.65 -16.15
N GLU A 266 -33.76 0.36 -16.42
CA GLU A 266 -33.34 0.61 -17.79
C GLU A 266 -32.30 -0.46 -18.14
N VAL A 267 -32.70 -1.35 -19.05
CA VAL A 267 -31.86 -2.41 -19.59
C VAL A 267 -30.77 -1.74 -20.42
N SER A 268 -29.53 -1.78 -19.93
CA SER A 268 -28.37 -1.51 -20.78
C SER A 268 -28.31 -2.58 -21.87
N THR A 269 -28.41 -2.16 -23.13
CA THR A 269 -28.35 -3.02 -24.33
C THR A 269 -26.92 -3.29 -24.79
N GLU A 270 -25.93 -3.09 -23.93
CA GLU A 270 -24.53 -3.33 -24.27
C GLU A 270 -24.28 -4.85 -24.30
N LEU A 271 -24.06 -5.40 -25.49
CA LEU A 271 -23.78 -6.82 -25.67
C LEU A 271 -22.30 -7.09 -25.40
N VAL A 272 -22.01 -8.18 -24.69
CA VAL A 272 -20.66 -8.64 -24.38
C VAL A 272 -20.14 -9.48 -25.54
N SER A 273 -19.01 -9.08 -26.12
CA SER A 273 -18.29 -9.83 -27.15
C SER A 273 -17.82 -11.20 -26.65
N LEU A 274 -17.49 -12.09 -27.58
CA LEU A 274 -16.85 -13.36 -27.27
C LEU A 274 -15.62 -13.16 -26.36
N HIS A 275 -15.47 -14.02 -25.36
CA HIS A 275 -14.47 -13.96 -24.29
C HIS A 275 -14.60 -12.79 -23.30
N GLY A 276 -15.62 -11.94 -23.44
CA GLY A 276 -15.90 -10.88 -22.47
C GLY A 276 -16.59 -11.42 -21.20
N GLN A 277 -16.39 -10.72 -20.09
CA GLN A 277 -17.07 -11.06 -18.83
C GLN A 277 -18.56 -10.72 -18.93
N CYS A 278 -19.41 -11.66 -18.54
CA CYS A 278 -20.87 -11.53 -18.59
C CYS A 278 -21.53 -11.87 -17.25
N GLY A 279 -20.74 -12.09 -16.21
CA GLY A 279 -21.22 -12.46 -14.89
C GLY A 279 -20.10 -12.70 -13.88
N GLY A 280 -20.49 -13.05 -12.66
CA GLY A 280 -19.59 -13.25 -11.53
C GLY A 280 -20.05 -12.51 -10.28
N ARG A 281 -19.70 -13.01 -9.10
CA ARG A 281 -20.00 -12.36 -7.82
C ARG A 281 -19.33 -10.99 -7.78
N TYR A 282 -20.16 -9.95 -7.63
CA TYR A 282 -19.83 -8.51 -7.67
C TYR A 282 -19.69 -7.87 -9.07
N TYR A 283 -19.93 -8.60 -10.16
CA TYR A 283 -19.96 -8.02 -11.50
C TYR A 283 -21.23 -7.17 -11.70
N THR A 284 -21.06 -5.91 -12.09
CA THR A 284 -22.16 -4.94 -12.35
C THR A 284 -22.25 -4.51 -13.80
N GLY A 285 -21.48 -5.13 -14.69
CA GLY A 285 -21.48 -4.82 -16.13
C GLY A 285 -22.56 -5.56 -16.91
N PRO A 286 -22.54 -5.47 -18.25
CA PRO A 286 -23.53 -6.12 -19.09
C PRO A 286 -23.46 -7.65 -19.01
N THR A 287 -24.61 -8.31 -18.96
CA THR A 287 -24.72 -9.76 -18.72
C THR A 287 -25.14 -10.56 -19.96
N HIS A 288 -25.49 -9.87 -21.04
CA HIS A 288 -25.95 -10.48 -22.27
C HIS A 288 -24.81 -10.57 -23.28
N CYS A 289 -24.47 -11.80 -23.69
CA CYS A 289 -23.54 -12.02 -24.80
C CYS A 289 -24.21 -11.73 -26.15
N HIS A 290 -23.40 -11.47 -27.17
CA HIS A 290 -23.85 -11.51 -28.56
C HIS A 290 -24.52 -12.86 -28.94
N ASP A 291 -25.34 -12.86 -29.98
CA ASP A 291 -26.21 -13.97 -30.37
C ASP A 291 -25.49 -15.30 -30.64
N ASP A 292 -24.21 -15.26 -30.98
CA ASP A 292 -23.35 -16.41 -31.25
C ASP A 292 -22.67 -16.97 -30.00
N ALA A 293 -22.86 -16.36 -28.84
CA ALA A 293 -22.23 -16.73 -27.57
C ALA A 293 -23.24 -16.95 -26.44
N ARG A 294 -22.81 -17.66 -25.40
CA ARG A 294 -23.57 -17.91 -24.16
C ARG A 294 -22.69 -17.56 -22.98
N CYS A 295 -23.28 -16.91 -21.97
CA CYS A 295 -22.58 -16.64 -20.73
C CYS A 295 -22.40 -17.93 -19.92
N VAL A 296 -21.15 -18.31 -19.66
CA VAL A 296 -20.77 -19.53 -18.94
C VAL A 296 -20.00 -19.14 -17.69
N ALA A 297 -20.47 -19.58 -16.52
CA ALA A 297 -19.75 -19.41 -15.27
C ALA A 297 -18.48 -20.27 -15.30
N LEU A 298 -17.32 -19.64 -15.16
CA LEU A 298 -16.04 -20.34 -15.02
C LEU A 298 -15.75 -20.58 -13.53
N ASP A 299 -16.06 -19.59 -12.69
CA ASP A 299 -16.02 -19.71 -11.24
C ASP A 299 -17.08 -18.80 -10.59
N GLU A 300 -17.07 -18.71 -9.25
CA GLU A 300 -18.03 -17.91 -8.49
C GLU A 300 -17.95 -16.40 -8.81
N TYR A 301 -16.78 -15.91 -9.17
CA TYR A 301 -16.47 -14.49 -9.37
C TYR A 301 -16.40 -14.10 -10.85
N PHE A 302 -16.43 -15.07 -11.77
CA PHE A 302 -16.25 -14.82 -13.18
C PHE A 302 -17.09 -15.74 -14.09
N SER A 303 -17.85 -15.12 -14.99
CA SER A 303 -18.51 -15.77 -16.12
C SER A 303 -18.08 -15.14 -17.44
N GLU A 304 -17.88 -15.95 -18.47
CA GLU A 304 -17.36 -15.53 -19.78
C GLU A 304 -18.35 -15.84 -20.90
N CYS A 305 -18.42 -14.98 -21.92
CA CYS A 305 -19.14 -15.26 -23.16
C CYS A 305 -18.38 -16.27 -24.02
N VAL A 306 -18.83 -17.52 -24.02
CA VAL A 306 -18.23 -18.61 -24.80
C VAL A 306 -19.08 -18.89 -26.03
N ALA A 307 -18.42 -19.21 -27.15
CA ALA A 307 -19.08 -19.42 -28.44
C ALA A 307 -20.02 -20.61 -28.32
N LYS A 308 -21.25 -20.50 -28.83
CA LYS A 308 -22.21 -21.61 -28.81
C LYS A 308 -21.72 -22.84 -29.58
N SER A 309 -20.83 -22.66 -30.56
CA SER A 309 -20.17 -23.75 -31.29
C SER A 309 -19.11 -24.50 -30.47
N ALA A 310 -18.68 -23.94 -29.35
CA ALA A 310 -17.65 -24.50 -28.46
C ALA A 310 -18.25 -25.07 -27.15
N LEU A 311 -19.58 -25.11 -27.03
CA LEU A 311 -20.34 -25.65 -25.89
C LEU A 311 -21.08 -26.92 -26.29
#